data_AF-A0A938UZH2-F1
#
_entry.id   AF-A0A938UZH2-F1
#
_cell.length_a   1.000
_cell.length_b   1.000
_cell.length_c   1.000
_cell.angle_alpha   90.00
_cell.angle_beta   90.00
_cell.angle_gamma   90.00
#
_symmetry.space_group_name_H-M   'P 1'
#
loop_
_entity.id
_entity.type
_entity.pdbx_description
1 polymer ?
#
loop_
_entity_poly.entity_id
_entity_poly.type
_entity_poly.pdbx_seq_one_letter_code
_entity_poly.pdbx_strand_id
1 'polypeptide(L)'
;MKKVFIGLAVAVVVAGAVYAVLNWPPTPAGQATGSSIRPGSDRALQNAMWEALAAHETSYLNAYSEQFQAKPDDPMEVLAAFNELAYNVTGRGGLWRKTVPDKYFGCASNEDMPICVQFRKLEPELSKWDGLQEQMMNIESPKEARTFLREHSREMEEYLKTYVPQDESFSAVQSTPWFSKNLAASM
;
A
#
# COMPACT_ATOMS: atom_id res chain seq x y z
N MET A 1 55.04 17.54 -18.28
CA MET A 1 53.75 17.94 -18.86
C MET A 1 52.67 17.00 -18.32
N LYS A 2 51.74 17.52 -17.51
CA LYS A 2 50.64 16.74 -16.92
C LYS A 2 49.50 16.63 -17.95
N LYS A 3 49.01 15.42 -18.21
CA LYS A 3 47.70 15.19 -18.82
C LYS A 3 46.82 14.48 -17.80
N VAL A 4 45.75 15.15 -17.41
CA VAL A 4 44.67 14.63 -16.56
C VAL A 4 43.71 13.89 -17.48
N PHE A 5 43.38 12.64 -17.15
CA PHE A 5 42.25 11.93 -17.72
C PHE A 5 41.27 11.61 -16.59
N ILE A 6 40.15 12.32 -16.60
CA ILE A 6 38.93 11.98 -15.86
C ILE A 6 38.17 11.01 -16.76
N GLY A 7 37.93 9.80 -16.28
CA GLY A 7 37.16 8.77 -16.97
C GLY A 7 36.22 8.08 -15.99
N LEU A 8 34.95 8.49 -16.06
CA LEU A 8 33.80 7.92 -15.37
C LEU A 8 33.55 6.48 -15.86
N ALA A 9 33.28 5.53 -14.97
CA ALA A 9 32.62 4.27 -15.34
C ALA A 9 31.75 3.76 -14.18
N VAL A 10 30.44 3.86 -14.39
CA VAL A 10 29.34 3.34 -13.58
C VAL A 10 29.35 1.82 -13.67
N ALA A 11 29.43 1.13 -12.53
CA ALA A 11 29.22 -0.31 -12.45
C ALA A 11 27.84 -0.60 -11.83
N VAL A 12 26.98 -1.18 -12.67
CA VAL A 12 25.62 -1.63 -12.39
C VAL A 12 25.65 -2.80 -11.39
N VAL A 13 24.93 -2.69 -10.28
CA VAL A 13 24.62 -3.84 -9.39
C VAL A 13 23.11 -4.04 -9.40
N VAL A 14 22.63 -4.86 -10.34
CA VAL A 14 21.28 -5.43 -10.32
C VAL A 14 21.44 -6.94 -10.23
N ALA A 15 21.69 -7.44 -9.03
CA ALA A 15 21.66 -8.86 -8.70
C ALA A 15 21.61 -9.03 -7.17
N GLY A 16 20.44 -8.74 -6.57
CA GLY A 16 20.25 -8.91 -5.12
C GLY A 16 18.81 -9.13 -4.68
N ALA A 17 17.82 -8.68 -5.46
CA ALA A 17 16.42 -8.72 -5.03
C ALA A 17 15.69 -10.04 -5.30
N VAL A 18 16.23 -10.95 -6.14
CA VAL A 18 15.48 -12.16 -6.56
C VAL A 18 15.75 -13.38 -5.68
N TYR A 19 16.85 -13.43 -4.93
CA TYR A 19 17.21 -14.64 -4.18
C TYR A 19 16.58 -14.74 -2.77
N ALA A 20 16.04 -13.64 -2.23
CA ALA A 20 15.47 -13.63 -0.88
C ALA A 20 14.02 -14.15 -0.80
N VAL A 21 13.29 -14.22 -1.91
CA VAL A 21 11.85 -14.58 -1.91
C VAL A 21 11.62 -16.10 -1.98
N LEU A 22 12.59 -16.88 -2.45
CA LEU A 22 12.36 -18.30 -2.78
C LEU A 22 12.67 -19.32 -1.67
N ASN A 23 13.14 -18.91 -0.49
CA ASN A 23 13.58 -19.84 0.57
C ASN A 23 12.90 -19.67 1.94
N TRP A 24 11.72 -19.06 2.02
CA TRP A 24 10.97 -19.05 3.28
C TRP A 24 10.21 -20.38 3.46
N PRO A 25 10.47 -21.16 4.54
CA PRO A 25 9.69 -22.36 4.79
C PRO A 25 8.22 -22.02 5.07
N PRO A 26 7.26 -22.84 4.62
CA PRO A 26 5.86 -22.68 4.98
C PRO A 26 5.69 -23.04 6.45
N THR A 27 5.48 -22.06 7.32
CA THR A 27 5.04 -22.34 8.68
C THR A 27 3.56 -22.71 8.67
N PRO A 28 3.17 -23.84 9.30
CA PRO A 28 1.80 -24.32 9.29
C PRO A 28 0.88 -23.39 10.06
N ALA A 29 -0.33 -23.25 9.53
CA ALA A 29 -1.43 -22.57 10.20
C ALA A 29 -1.72 -23.25 11.55
N GLY A 30 -1.76 -22.43 12.61
CA GLY A 30 -2.17 -22.86 13.94
C GLY A 30 -1.02 -23.00 14.92
N GLN A 31 -0.64 -21.88 15.54
CA GLN A 31 -0.25 -21.83 16.95
C GLN A 31 -0.30 -20.39 17.44
N ALA A 32 -1.44 -20.04 18.04
CA ALA A 32 -1.47 -19.02 19.07
C ALA A 32 -0.68 -19.53 20.28
N THR A 33 0.59 -19.18 20.36
CA THR A 33 1.40 -19.33 21.57
C THR A 33 2.09 -18.00 21.83
N GLY A 34 1.88 -17.47 23.03
CA GLY A 34 2.18 -16.08 23.40
C GLY A 34 3.57 -15.64 22.97
N SER A 35 3.63 -14.74 22.00
CA SER A 35 4.87 -14.04 21.68
C SER A 35 5.06 -12.94 22.71
N SER A 36 5.88 -13.23 23.71
CA SER A 36 6.44 -12.24 24.62
C SER A 36 6.94 -11.04 23.82
N ILE A 37 6.31 -9.90 24.07
CA ILE A 37 6.60 -8.59 23.50
C ILE A 37 8.09 -8.29 23.71
N ARG A 38 8.85 -8.10 22.64
CA ARG A 38 10.13 -7.39 22.71
C ARG A 38 9.84 -5.90 22.51
N PRO A 39 10.12 -5.01 23.48
CA PRO A 39 9.88 -3.57 23.37
C PRO A 39 10.56 -2.85 22.18
N GLY A 40 11.33 -3.55 21.34
CA GLY A 40 11.88 -3.03 20.08
C GLY A 40 11.17 -3.49 18.80
N SER A 41 10.35 -4.56 18.83
CA SER A 41 9.68 -5.05 17.61
C SER A 41 8.56 -4.12 17.15
N ASP A 42 7.85 -3.51 18.08
CA ASP A 42 6.65 -2.72 17.79
C ASP A 42 7.03 -1.38 17.19
N ARG A 43 8.08 -0.75 17.74
CA ARG A 43 8.63 0.49 17.20
C ARG A 43 9.27 0.25 15.83
N ALA A 44 9.95 -0.88 15.63
CA ALA A 44 10.48 -1.25 14.32
C ALA A 44 9.36 -1.45 13.29
N LEU A 45 8.28 -2.13 13.67
CA LEU A 45 7.11 -2.33 12.80
C LEU A 45 6.42 -1.02 12.44
N GLN A 46 6.20 -0.15 13.43
CA GLN A 46 5.64 1.18 13.25
C GLN A 46 6.49 2.00 12.26
N ASN A 47 7.82 2.01 12.44
CA ASN A 47 8.73 2.71 11.55
C ASN A 47 8.72 2.13 10.13
N ALA A 48 8.70 0.80 9.99
CA ALA A 48 8.66 0.16 8.68
C ALA A 48 7.37 0.49 7.91
N MET A 49 6.22 0.48 8.60
CA MET A 49 4.96 0.87 7.99
C MET A 49 4.95 2.37 7.61
N TRP A 50 5.49 3.23 8.47
CA TRP A 50 5.63 4.65 8.16
C TRP A 50 6.51 4.90 6.93
N GLU A 51 7.65 4.22 6.84
CA GLU A 51 8.54 4.30 5.67
C GLU A 51 7.86 3.79 4.39
N ALA A 52 7.02 2.76 4.49
CA ALA A 52 6.22 2.28 3.36
C ALA A 52 5.16 3.30 2.91
N LEU A 53 4.51 3.98 3.85
CA LEU A 53 3.53 5.04 3.56
C LEU A 53 4.17 6.28 2.95
N ALA A 54 5.40 6.63 3.35
CA ALA A 54 6.13 7.79 2.85
C ALA A 54 6.27 7.81 1.32
N ALA A 55 6.35 6.64 0.68
CA ALA A 55 6.42 6.52 -0.78
C ALA A 55 5.18 7.10 -1.50
N HIS A 56 4.09 7.30 -0.76
CA HIS A 56 2.79 7.73 -1.28
C HIS A 56 2.35 9.09 -0.72
N GLU A 57 3.24 9.77 0.01
CA GLU A 57 2.98 11.02 0.74
C GLU A 57 2.30 12.09 -0.13
N THR A 58 2.87 12.36 -1.31
CA THR A 58 2.39 13.43 -2.20
C THR A 58 1.18 13.07 -3.04
N SER A 59 0.83 11.78 -3.11
CA SER A 59 -0.21 11.26 -3.99
C SER A 59 -1.52 10.98 -3.26
N TYR A 60 -1.45 10.44 -2.03
CA TYR A 60 -2.63 9.88 -1.34
C TYR A 60 -2.76 10.27 0.13
N LEU A 61 -1.82 11.05 0.66
CA LEU A 61 -1.74 11.40 2.08
C LEU A 61 -1.77 12.92 2.27
N ASN A 62 -2.91 13.52 1.96
CA ASN A 62 -3.07 14.98 1.96
C ASN A 62 -2.83 15.58 3.34
N ALA A 63 -3.38 14.97 4.40
CA ALA A 63 -3.22 15.49 5.76
C ALA A 63 -1.80 15.29 6.31
N TYR A 64 -1.02 14.36 5.73
CA TYR A 64 0.35 14.06 6.14
C TYR A 64 1.41 14.54 5.15
N SER A 65 1.02 15.38 4.18
CA SER A 65 1.98 16.02 3.30
C SER A 65 3.02 16.77 4.13
N GLU A 66 4.30 16.47 3.88
CA GLU A 66 5.49 16.99 4.56
C GLU A 66 5.72 16.48 6.00
N GLN A 67 4.93 15.51 6.49
CA GLN A 67 5.07 14.97 7.85
C GLN A 67 6.01 13.76 7.94
N PHE A 68 6.42 13.16 6.82
CA PHE A 68 7.24 11.95 6.83
C PHE A 68 8.74 12.20 7.13
N GLN A 69 9.14 13.44 7.44
CA GLN A 69 10.52 13.78 7.76
C GLN A 69 11.00 13.20 9.11
N ALA A 70 10.08 12.95 10.04
CA ALA A 70 10.36 12.34 11.33
C ALA A 70 9.62 11.01 11.47
N LYS A 71 10.22 10.07 12.22
CA LYS A 71 9.57 8.80 12.55
C LYS A 71 8.48 9.07 13.59
N PRO A 72 7.26 8.53 13.42
CA PRO A 72 6.14 8.82 14.29
C PRO A 72 6.46 8.30 15.69
N ASP A 73 6.07 9.06 16.70
CA ASP A 73 6.14 8.62 18.09
C ASP A 73 4.90 7.85 18.50
N ASP A 74 3.76 8.17 17.89
CA ASP A 74 2.47 7.55 18.17
C ASP A 74 2.08 6.53 17.08
N PRO A 75 1.84 5.25 17.42
CA PRO A 75 1.28 4.27 16.49
C PRO A 75 -0.08 4.68 15.90
N MET A 76 -0.83 5.56 16.58
CA MET A 76 -2.08 6.11 16.04
C MET A 76 -1.85 6.88 14.75
N GLU A 77 -0.73 7.60 14.62
CA GLU A 77 -0.38 8.37 13.42
C GLU A 77 -0.20 7.44 12.21
N VAL A 78 0.44 6.28 12.41
CA VAL A 78 0.63 5.29 11.34
C VAL A 78 -0.71 4.76 10.85
N LEU A 79 -1.62 4.42 11.77
CA LEU A 79 -2.95 3.91 11.40
C LEU A 79 -3.80 4.98 10.74
N ALA A 80 -3.75 6.21 11.22
CA ALA A 80 -4.49 7.31 10.64
C ALA A 80 -3.98 7.66 9.22
N ALA A 81 -2.67 7.66 8.99
CA ALA A 81 -2.09 7.82 7.67
C ALA A 81 -2.49 6.67 6.74
N PHE A 82 -2.35 5.41 7.18
CA PHE A 82 -2.79 4.27 6.37
C PHE A 82 -4.29 4.33 6.05
N ASN A 83 -5.13 4.71 7.01
CA ASN A 83 -6.58 4.85 6.82
C ASN A 83 -6.92 5.93 5.79
N GLU A 84 -6.25 7.09 5.83
CA GLU A 84 -6.42 8.14 4.81
C GLU A 84 -6.04 7.63 3.41
N LEU A 85 -4.87 6.98 3.30
CA LEU A 85 -4.43 6.40 2.04
C LEU A 85 -5.43 5.38 1.52
N ALA A 86 -5.88 4.45 2.39
CA ALA A 86 -6.81 3.40 2.01
C ALA A 86 -8.17 3.97 1.55
N TYR A 87 -8.64 5.02 2.22
CA TYR A 87 -9.83 5.76 1.83
C TYR A 87 -9.69 6.39 0.44
N ASN A 88 -8.54 7.02 0.17
CA ASN A 88 -8.25 7.68 -1.10
C ASN A 88 -8.05 6.68 -2.26
N VAL A 89 -7.61 5.45 -1.98
CA VAL A 89 -7.30 4.45 -3.03
C VAL A 89 -8.47 3.48 -3.26
N THR A 90 -8.94 2.77 -2.24
CA THR A 90 -10.02 1.76 -2.36
C THR A 90 -11.32 2.15 -1.66
N GLY A 91 -11.34 3.26 -0.91
CA GLY A 91 -12.57 3.75 -0.28
C GLY A 91 -13.65 4.11 -1.30
N ARG A 92 -14.89 4.31 -0.83
CA ARG A 92 -16.07 4.52 -1.68
C ARG A 92 -15.92 5.66 -2.70
N GLY A 93 -15.19 6.72 -2.35
CA GLY A 93 -14.89 7.84 -3.24
C GLY A 93 -13.50 7.79 -3.88
N GLY A 94 -12.74 6.72 -3.61
CA GLY A 94 -11.33 6.62 -3.94
C GLY A 94 -11.04 6.24 -5.40
N LEU A 95 -9.75 6.13 -5.68
CA LEU A 95 -9.16 5.90 -7.00
C LEU A 95 -9.84 4.74 -7.75
N TRP A 96 -9.87 3.54 -7.16
CA TRP A 96 -10.34 2.33 -7.87
C TRP A 96 -11.83 2.25 -8.07
N ARG A 97 -12.62 2.87 -7.18
CA ARG A 97 -14.09 2.78 -7.20
C ARG A 97 -14.75 3.94 -7.93
N LYS A 98 -14.04 5.06 -8.09
CA LYS A 98 -14.59 6.27 -8.70
C LYS A 98 -13.69 6.82 -9.80
N THR A 99 -12.48 7.25 -9.46
CA THR A 99 -11.61 7.96 -10.41
C THR A 99 -11.26 7.11 -11.63
N VAL A 100 -10.83 5.86 -11.45
CA VAL A 100 -10.42 5.01 -12.57
C VAL A 100 -11.60 4.66 -13.48
N PRO A 101 -12.73 4.12 -12.98
CA PRO A 101 -13.90 3.85 -13.81
C PRO A 101 -14.41 5.10 -14.55
N ASP A 102 -14.51 6.23 -13.88
CA ASP A 102 -15.17 7.41 -14.44
C ASP A 102 -14.22 8.23 -15.32
N LYS A 103 -13.03 8.56 -14.83
CA LYS A 103 -12.07 9.44 -15.52
C LYS A 103 -11.36 8.73 -16.67
N TYR A 104 -10.96 7.46 -16.49
CA TYR A 104 -10.16 6.75 -17.49
C TYR A 104 -10.99 5.88 -18.42
N PHE A 105 -12.14 5.39 -17.96
CA PHE A 105 -13.00 4.50 -18.75
C PHE A 105 -14.40 5.06 -19.03
N GLY A 106 -14.78 6.24 -18.51
CA GLY A 106 -16.06 6.85 -18.81
C GLY A 106 -17.28 6.03 -18.37
N CYS A 107 -17.14 5.21 -17.32
CA CYS A 107 -18.18 4.28 -16.90
C CYS A 107 -19.47 4.96 -16.45
N ALA A 108 -19.40 6.17 -15.88
CA ALA A 108 -20.57 6.98 -15.57
C ALA A 108 -21.45 7.33 -16.79
N SER A 109 -20.91 7.28 -18.01
CA SER A 109 -21.65 7.56 -19.25
C SER A 109 -21.90 6.32 -20.11
N ASN A 110 -21.19 5.23 -19.86
CA ASN A 110 -21.19 4.03 -20.71
C ASN A 110 -21.07 2.76 -19.87
N GLU A 111 -22.09 2.51 -19.04
CA GLU A 111 -22.07 1.45 -18.04
C GLU A 111 -21.93 0.04 -18.61
N ASP A 112 -22.31 -0.19 -19.87
CA ASP A 112 -22.32 -1.52 -20.51
C ASP A 112 -20.98 -1.90 -21.16
N MET A 113 -19.99 -1.02 -21.16
CA MET A 113 -18.66 -1.39 -21.64
C MET A 113 -18.10 -2.56 -20.83
N PRO A 114 -17.43 -3.55 -21.47
CA PRO A 114 -16.93 -4.74 -20.78
C PRO A 114 -16.11 -4.42 -19.52
N ILE A 115 -15.24 -3.41 -19.59
CA ILE A 115 -14.44 -2.96 -18.45
C ILE A 115 -15.29 -2.37 -17.31
N CYS A 116 -16.36 -1.63 -17.62
CA CYS A 116 -17.27 -1.07 -16.62
C CYS A 116 -18.11 -2.16 -15.93
N VAL A 117 -18.55 -3.16 -16.69
CA VAL A 117 -19.17 -4.37 -16.15
C VAL A 117 -18.19 -5.11 -15.23
N GLN A 118 -16.92 -5.21 -15.62
CA GLN A 118 -15.88 -5.84 -14.82
C GLN A 118 -15.63 -5.09 -13.50
N PHE A 119 -15.55 -3.76 -13.53
CA PHE A 119 -15.45 -2.95 -12.30
C PHE A 119 -16.60 -3.22 -11.33
N ARG A 120 -17.85 -3.30 -11.80
CA ARG A 120 -19.00 -3.64 -10.95
C ARG A 120 -18.87 -5.01 -10.29
N LYS A 121 -18.34 -6.00 -11.00
CA LYS A 121 -18.09 -7.36 -10.46
C LYS A 121 -17.00 -7.38 -9.40
N LEU A 122 -16.03 -6.47 -9.48
CA LEU A 122 -14.91 -6.36 -8.57
C LEU A 122 -15.19 -5.47 -7.35
N GLU A 123 -16.33 -4.76 -7.32
CA GLU A 123 -16.72 -3.89 -6.20
C GLU A 123 -16.68 -4.62 -4.84
N PRO A 124 -17.19 -5.87 -4.70
CA PRO A 124 -17.13 -6.60 -3.44
C PRO A 124 -15.70 -6.93 -2.98
N GLU A 125 -14.72 -6.97 -3.88
CA GLU A 125 -13.31 -7.14 -3.50
C GLU A 125 -12.74 -5.84 -2.95
N LEU A 126 -13.04 -4.72 -3.59
CA LEU A 126 -12.56 -3.40 -3.18
C LEU A 126 -13.21 -2.95 -1.85
N SER A 127 -14.49 -3.26 -1.62
CA SER A 127 -15.19 -2.91 -0.39
C SER A 127 -14.77 -3.72 0.85
N LYS A 128 -14.04 -4.84 0.69
CA LYS A 128 -13.46 -5.55 1.85
C LYS A 128 -12.55 -4.65 2.70
N TRP A 129 -11.88 -3.70 2.05
CA TRP A 129 -11.01 -2.74 2.73
C TRP A 129 -11.77 -1.71 3.55
N ASP A 130 -13.08 -1.52 3.32
CA ASP A 130 -13.92 -0.66 4.15
C ASP A 130 -14.02 -1.23 5.58
N GLY A 131 -14.07 -2.56 5.73
CA GLY A 131 -14.13 -3.21 7.05
C GLY A 131 -12.83 -3.11 7.85
N LEU A 132 -11.67 -3.08 7.19
CA LEU A 132 -10.39 -2.82 7.86
C LEU A 132 -10.29 -1.35 8.31
N GLN A 133 -10.77 -0.42 7.48
CA GLN A 133 -10.88 1.01 7.83
C GLN A 133 -11.81 1.24 9.01
N GLU A 134 -12.96 0.58 9.04
CA GLU A 134 -13.89 0.63 10.18
C GLU A 134 -13.24 0.13 11.48
N GLN A 135 -12.47 -0.95 11.43
CA GLN A 135 -11.72 -1.41 12.60
C GLN A 135 -10.71 -0.36 13.07
N MET A 136 -9.98 0.27 12.16
CA MET A 136 -9.01 1.33 12.51
C MET A 136 -9.69 2.55 13.16
N MET A 137 -10.87 2.96 12.69
CA MET A 137 -11.63 4.08 13.25
C MET A 137 -12.12 3.83 14.69
N ASN A 138 -12.26 2.57 15.10
CA ASN A 138 -12.71 2.18 16.43
C ASN A 138 -11.56 1.98 17.43
N ILE A 139 -10.31 2.23 17.03
CA ILE A 139 -9.15 2.16 17.92
C ILE A 139 -9.05 3.48 18.68
N GLU A 140 -9.08 3.42 20.01
CA GLU A 140 -9.13 4.62 20.86
C GLU A 140 -7.81 4.87 21.61
N SER A 141 -6.86 3.93 21.55
CA SER A 141 -5.63 4.02 22.33
C SER A 141 -4.36 3.60 21.57
N PRO A 142 -3.19 4.20 21.88
CA PRO A 142 -1.91 3.77 21.32
C PRO A 142 -1.55 2.31 21.62
N LYS A 143 -2.11 1.73 22.70
CA LYS A 143 -1.90 0.32 23.03
C LYS A 143 -2.64 -0.58 22.04
N GLU A 144 -3.89 -0.28 21.75
CA GLU A 144 -4.69 -0.99 20.75
C GLU A 144 -4.11 -0.81 19.34
N ALA A 145 -3.65 0.40 18.99
CA ALA A 145 -2.99 0.65 17.71
C ALA A 145 -1.74 -0.21 17.52
N ARG A 146 -0.91 -0.36 18.56
CA ARG A 146 0.25 -1.29 18.51
C ARG A 146 -0.16 -2.74 18.32
N THR A 147 -1.23 -3.17 18.99
CA THR A 147 -1.77 -4.53 18.81
C THR A 147 -2.26 -4.71 17.38
N PHE A 148 -3.05 -3.76 16.87
CA PHE A 148 -3.59 -3.80 15.52
C PHE A 148 -2.48 -3.83 14.45
N LEU A 149 -1.47 -2.95 14.55
CA LEU A 149 -0.31 -2.97 13.65
C LEU A 149 0.37 -4.34 13.64
N ARG A 150 0.55 -4.96 14.81
CA ARG A 150 1.17 -6.29 14.92
C ARG A 150 0.34 -7.38 14.23
N GLU A 151 -0.97 -7.30 14.34
CA GLU A 151 -1.90 -8.31 13.81
C GLU A 151 -2.14 -8.13 12.31
N HIS A 152 -2.15 -6.89 11.81
CA HIS A 152 -2.56 -6.55 10.44
C HIS A 152 -1.44 -6.00 9.55
N SER A 153 -0.24 -5.76 10.05
CA SER A 153 0.87 -5.19 9.26
C SER A 153 1.12 -5.92 7.94
N ARG A 154 1.08 -7.25 7.93
CA ARG A 154 1.27 -8.04 6.70
C ARG A 154 0.16 -7.79 5.68
N GLU A 155 -1.09 -7.68 6.14
CA GLU A 155 -2.25 -7.38 5.30
C GLU A 155 -2.16 -5.94 4.75
N MET A 156 -1.75 -4.99 5.58
CA MET A 156 -1.51 -3.59 5.20
C MET A 156 -0.36 -3.48 4.19
N GLU A 157 0.74 -4.20 4.36
CA GLU A 157 1.85 -4.21 3.39
C GLU A 157 1.43 -4.80 2.05
N GLU A 158 0.65 -5.88 2.07
CA GLU A 158 0.13 -6.50 0.84
C GLU A 158 -0.85 -5.54 0.13
N TYR A 159 -1.64 -4.80 0.89
CA TYR A 159 -2.49 -3.74 0.37
C TYR A 159 -1.69 -2.69 -0.40
N LEU A 160 -0.66 -2.13 0.22
CA LEU A 160 0.21 -1.12 -0.41
C LEU A 160 0.83 -1.65 -1.71
N LYS A 161 1.33 -2.89 -1.71
CA LYS A 161 1.95 -3.50 -2.90
C LYS A 161 0.96 -3.82 -4.02
N THR A 162 -0.27 -4.16 -3.67
CA THR A 162 -1.25 -4.68 -4.64
C THR A 162 -2.11 -3.59 -5.26
N TYR A 163 -2.60 -2.67 -4.43
CA TYR A 163 -3.65 -1.71 -4.81
C TYR A 163 -3.12 -0.30 -5.01
N VAL A 164 -2.02 0.09 -4.36
CA VAL A 164 -1.63 1.49 -4.29
C VAL A 164 -0.64 1.80 -5.41
N PRO A 165 -1.00 2.62 -6.41
CA PRO A 165 -0.04 3.06 -7.40
C PRO A 165 0.93 4.08 -6.80
N GLN A 166 2.01 4.39 -7.52
CA GLN A 166 2.93 5.45 -7.10
C GLN A 166 2.27 6.84 -7.13
N ASP A 167 1.41 7.08 -8.11
CA ASP A 167 0.64 8.32 -8.27
C ASP A 167 -0.70 8.05 -8.98
N GLU A 168 -1.54 9.08 -9.09
CA GLU A 168 -2.87 8.94 -9.69
C GLU A 168 -2.87 8.80 -11.22
N SER A 169 -1.72 8.88 -11.89
CA SER A 169 -1.66 8.77 -13.35
C SER A 169 -2.13 7.40 -13.82
N PHE A 170 -2.71 7.36 -15.02
CA PHE A 170 -3.18 6.08 -15.57
C PHE A 170 -2.04 5.07 -15.77
N SER A 171 -0.83 5.54 -16.12
CA SER A 171 0.33 4.66 -16.25
C SER A 171 0.71 4.00 -14.92
N ALA A 172 0.68 4.75 -13.80
CA ALA A 172 0.95 4.19 -12.48
C ALA A 172 -0.14 3.19 -12.08
N VAL A 173 -1.41 3.53 -12.30
CA VAL A 173 -2.57 2.63 -12.10
C VAL A 173 -2.39 1.31 -12.84
N GLN A 174 -2.02 1.35 -14.12
CA GLN A 174 -1.81 0.16 -14.96
C GLN A 174 -0.65 -0.71 -14.47
N SER A 175 0.34 -0.13 -13.79
CA SER A 175 1.49 -0.85 -13.24
C SER A 175 1.16 -1.66 -11.97
N THR A 176 0.00 -1.44 -11.36
CA THR A 176 -0.37 -2.16 -10.13
C THR A 176 -0.66 -3.65 -10.42
N PRO A 177 -0.30 -4.56 -9.49
CA PRO A 177 -0.67 -5.96 -9.59
C PRO A 177 -2.19 -6.17 -9.71
N TRP A 178 -2.97 -5.37 -8.98
CA TRP A 178 -4.43 -5.47 -9.03
C TRP A 178 -4.99 -5.19 -10.43
N PHE A 179 -4.52 -4.13 -11.10
CA PHE A 179 -4.92 -3.82 -12.48
C PHE A 179 -4.59 -4.97 -13.43
N SER A 180 -3.34 -5.42 -13.39
CA SER A 180 -2.83 -6.47 -14.28
C SER A 180 -3.64 -7.76 -14.16
N LYS A 181 -4.00 -8.12 -12.91
CA LYS A 181 -4.79 -9.33 -12.62
C LYS A 181 -6.25 -9.20 -13.05
N ASN A 182 -6.87 -8.05 -12.82
CA ASN A 182 -8.34 -7.95 -12.82
C ASN A 182 -8.93 -7.18 -14.01
N LEU A 183 -8.15 -6.31 -14.65
CA LEU A 183 -8.66 -5.37 -15.66
C LEU A 183 -7.96 -5.45 -17.01
N ALA A 184 -6.68 -5.84 -17.06
CA ALA A 184 -5.89 -5.83 -18.30
C ALA A 184 -6.51 -6.67 -19.44
N ALA A 185 -7.21 -7.76 -19.11
CA ALA A 185 -7.89 -8.60 -20.10
C ALA A 185 -9.26 -8.08 -20.56
N SER A 186 -9.77 -7.02 -19.92
CA SER A 186 -11.08 -6.40 -20.22
C SER A 186 -10.95 -5.08 -21.00
N MET A 187 -9.71 -4.67 -21.31
CA MET A 187 -9.38 -3.57 -22.21
C MET A 187 -9.27 -4.07 -23.65
#